data_AF-A0A845MUQ7-F1
#
_entry.id   AF-A0A845MUQ7-F1
#
_cell.length_a   1.000
_cell.length_b   1.000
_cell.length_c   1.000
_cell.angle_alpha   90.00
_cell.angle_beta   90.00
_cell.angle_gamma   90.00
#
_symmetry.space_group_name_H-M   'P 1'
#
loop_
_entity.id
_entity.type
_entity.pdbx_description
1 polymer ?
#
loop_
_entity_poly.entity_id
_entity_poly.type
_entity_poly.pdbx_seq_one_letter_code
_entity_poly.pdbx_strand_id
1 'polypeptide(L)'
;MPLYDFQGKKLLFVHVPKCGGTSLEELFSRVMGKPGLYGPLTGSGFNLQHSHAEMLELILPKSFVDCSVLITRNPFDRIVSIYQWTYKKDIGKPYLIPPFPIWLDYVLLRARRNPMHGNNFIRPQVDFIYPGCDVFKLEKGLQSPVDHIEAQLGINFQYEVGHKYKTNKINNSYLDPLAIRRIREFYREDFEAFGYSDKFEESSAARKVDCIDRDLSRYNMWCKYFLKGGPQKLFYFIKARMN
;
A
#
# COMPACT_ATOMS: atom_id res chain seq x y z
N MET A 1 -0.68 -0.19 12.56
CA MET A 1 -1.29 -1.51 12.52
C MET A 1 -2.40 -1.50 13.56
N PRO A 2 -3.67 -1.55 13.17
CA PRO A 2 -4.78 -1.43 14.12
C PRO A 2 -4.79 -2.58 15.12
N LEU A 3 -4.97 -2.26 16.40
CA LEU A 3 -5.10 -3.24 17.48
C LEU A 3 -6.56 -3.29 17.94
N TYR A 4 -7.17 -4.45 17.83
CA TYR A 4 -8.56 -4.69 18.25
C TYR A 4 -8.59 -5.48 19.54
N ASP A 5 -9.51 -5.09 20.43
CA ASP A 5 -9.85 -5.82 21.63
C ASP A 5 -11.26 -6.38 21.48
N PHE A 6 -11.42 -7.69 21.62
CA PHE A 6 -12.72 -8.33 21.52
C PHE A 6 -12.80 -9.50 22.47
N GLN A 7 -13.76 -9.45 23.40
CA GLN A 7 -13.98 -10.50 24.41
C GLN A 7 -12.69 -10.88 25.18
N GLY A 8 -11.85 -9.88 25.46
CA GLY A 8 -10.57 -10.06 26.15
C GLY A 8 -9.40 -10.46 25.24
N LYS A 9 -9.68 -10.88 24.00
CA LYS A 9 -8.67 -11.25 23.00
C LYS A 9 -8.15 -10.04 22.22
N LYS A 10 -6.85 -10.03 21.96
CA LYS A 10 -6.13 -8.97 21.26
C LYS A 10 -5.74 -9.42 19.85
N LEU A 11 -6.36 -8.80 18.85
CA LEU A 11 -6.02 -8.98 17.44
C LEU A 11 -5.19 -7.80 16.95
N LEU A 12 -3.96 -8.06 16.51
CA LEU A 12 -3.16 -7.08 15.78
C LEU A 12 -3.34 -7.27 14.27
N PHE A 13 -3.98 -6.32 13.62
CA PHE A 13 -4.05 -6.30 12.17
C PHE A 13 -2.86 -5.52 11.58
N VAL A 14 -1.92 -6.22 10.97
CA VAL A 14 -0.74 -5.62 10.34
C VAL A 14 -1.11 -5.04 8.97
N HIS A 15 -1.55 -3.78 8.98
CA HIS A 15 -2.02 -3.09 7.78
C HIS A 15 -0.87 -2.53 6.93
N VAL A 16 -0.42 -3.35 5.97
CA VAL A 16 0.42 -2.92 4.85
C VAL A 16 -0.40 -2.11 3.83
N PRO A 17 -0.02 -0.85 3.52
CA PRO A 17 -0.78 -0.03 2.58
C PRO A 17 -0.99 -0.69 1.21
N LYS A 18 -2.23 -0.60 0.72
CA LYS A 18 -2.70 -1.10 -0.60
C LYS A 18 -2.73 -2.63 -0.77
N CYS A 19 -2.71 -3.37 0.34
CA CYS A 19 -2.87 -4.82 0.39
C CYS A 19 -4.27 -5.28 0.81
N GLY A 20 -5.31 -4.48 0.51
CA GLY A 20 -6.71 -4.81 0.84
C GLY A 20 -7.13 -4.50 2.29
N GLY A 21 -6.27 -3.85 3.07
CA GLY A 21 -6.51 -3.63 4.51
C GLY A 21 -7.80 -2.89 4.84
N THR A 22 -8.25 -1.93 4.02
CA THR A 22 -9.52 -1.21 4.26
C THR A 22 -10.73 -2.13 4.39
N SER A 23 -10.80 -3.23 3.63
CA SER A 23 -11.92 -4.17 3.73
C SER A 23 -11.93 -4.92 5.06
N LEU A 24 -10.77 -5.34 5.55
CA LEU A 24 -10.64 -5.99 6.86
C LEU A 24 -10.82 -5.00 8.00
N GLU A 25 -10.29 -3.77 7.88
CA GLU A 25 -10.53 -2.72 8.87
C GLU A 25 -12.02 -2.38 9.03
N GLU A 26 -12.77 -2.28 7.91
CA GLU A 26 -14.23 -2.06 7.96
C GLU A 26 -14.94 -3.22 8.65
N LEU A 27 -14.56 -4.46 8.33
CA LEU A 27 -15.11 -5.67 8.96
C LEU A 27 -14.84 -5.67 10.47
N PHE A 28 -13.58 -5.59 10.88
CA PHE A 28 -13.19 -5.64 12.28
C PHE A 28 -13.77 -4.45 13.06
N SER A 29 -13.85 -3.26 12.46
CA SER A 29 -14.47 -2.12 13.14
C SER A 29 -15.97 -2.30 13.35
N ARG A 30 -16.66 -3.02 12.46
CA ARG A 30 -18.08 -3.33 12.62
C ARG A 30 -18.33 -4.39 13.69
N VAL A 31 -17.47 -5.40 13.78
CA VAL A 31 -17.70 -6.53 14.68
C VAL A 31 -17.03 -6.35 16.05
N MET A 32 -15.81 -5.83 16.07
CA MET A 32 -14.98 -5.66 17.27
C MET A 32 -14.96 -4.22 17.80
N GLY A 33 -15.52 -3.26 17.06
CA GLY A 33 -15.51 -1.85 17.43
C GLY A 33 -14.21 -1.12 17.05
N LYS A 34 -14.04 0.08 17.59
CA LYS A 34 -12.96 1.00 17.17
C LYS A 34 -11.58 0.46 17.60
N PRO A 35 -10.61 0.34 16.68
CA PRO A 35 -9.27 -0.10 17.03
C PRO A 35 -8.46 0.96 17.77
N GLY A 36 -7.50 0.51 18.57
CA GLY A 36 -6.33 1.29 18.96
C GLY A 36 -5.31 1.38 17.83
N LEU A 37 -4.26 2.21 18.02
CA LEU A 37 -3.19 2.42 17.03
C LEU A 37 -3.71 2.75 15.62
N TYR A 38 -4.78 3.56 15.56
CA TYR A 38 -5.46 3.95 14.33
C TYR A 38 -5.62 5.47 14.24
N GLY A 39 -5.48 5.99 13.03
CA GLY A 39 -5.64 7.41 12.73
C GLY A 39 -4.32 8.20 12.74
N PRO A 40 -4.41 9.51 12.46
CA PRO A 40 -3.26 10.40 12.44
C PRO A 40 -2.71 10.58 13.86
N LEU A 41 -1.39 10.46 13.99
CA LEU A 41 -0.67 10.89 15.17
C LEU A 41 -0.54 12.43 15.11
N THR A 42 -1.24 13.11 16.02
CA THR A 42 -1.34 14.56 16.08
C THR A 42 0.03 15.24 15.93
N GLY A 43 0.13 16.22 15.04
CA GLY A 43 1.34 17.01 14.82
C GLY A 43 2.44 16.34 13.99
N SER A 44 2.32 15.05 13.66
CA SER A 44 3.37 14.30 12.93
C SER A 44 3.10 14.09 11.44
N GLY A 45 1.84 14.19 11.00
CA GLY A 45 1.42 13.80 9.65
C GLY A 45 1.51 12.29 9.35
N PHE A 46 1.86 11.48 10.35
CA PHE A 46 1.97 10.02 10.29
C PHE A 46 0.67 9.36 10.75
N ASN A 47 0.24 8.27 10.12
CA ASN A 47 -0.92 7.49 10.58
C ASN A 47 -0.46 6.21 11.27
N LEU A 48 -0.89 6.02 12.52
CA LEU A 48 -0.55 4.85 13.34
C LEU A 48 -0.99 3.53 12.70
N GLN A 49 -2.06 3.54 11.88
CA GLN A 49 -2.49 2.33 11.19
C GLN A 49 -1.43 1.77 10.23
N HIS A 50 -0.45 2.57 9.80
CA HIS A 50 0.63 2.15 8.89
C HIS A 50 2.01 2.08 9.57
N SER A 51 2.07 1.95 10.91
CA SER A 51 3.32 1.59 11.61
C SER A 51 3.96 0.33 11.04
N HIS A 52 5.29 0.30 11.05
CA HIS A 52 6.12 -0.85 10.70
C HIS A 52 6.49 -1.64 11.97
N ALA A 53 7.04 -2.86 11.82
CA ALA A 53 7.19 -3.80 12.93
C ALA A 53 8.07 -3.25 14.06
N GLU A 54 9.26 -2.74 13.73
CA GLU A 54 10.23 -2.19 14.69
C GLU A 54 9.59 -1.13 15.60
N MET A 55 8.80 -0.20 15.04
CA MET A 55 8.10 0.81 15.83
C MET A 55 7.08 0.21 16.81
N LEU A 56 6.42 -0.88 16.44
CA LEU A 56 5.43 -1.50 17.32
C LEU A 56 6.06 -2.37 18.39
N GLU A 57 7.17 -3.04 18.10
CA GLU A 57 7.89 -3.83 19.09
C GLU A 57 8.37 -2.99 20.28
N LEU A 58 8.57 -1.68 20.08
CA LEU A 58 8.89 -0.73 21.16
C LEU A 58 7.75 -0.49 22.15
N ILE A 59 6.49 -0.68 21.72
CA ILE A 59 5.29 -0.30 22.50
C ILE A 59 4.33 -1.46 22.75
N LEU A 60 4.49 -2.56 22.02
CA LEU A 60 3.60 -3.70 22.03
C LEU A 60 4.45 -4.98 22.11
N PRO A 61 4.63 -5.57 23.29
CA PRO A 61 5.33 -6.84 23.43
C PRO A 61 4.50 -7.96 22.80
N LYS A 62 5.18 -8.94 22.19
CA LYS A 62 4.52 -10.08 21.51
C LYS A 62 3.49 -10.79 22.39
N SER A 63 3.77 -10.94 23.69
CA SER A 63 2.89 -11.61 24.64
C SER A 63 1.55 -10.89 24.88
N PHE A 64 1.41 -9.64 24.43
CA PHE A 64 0.17 -8.88 24.53
C PHE A 64 -0.82 -9.19 23.41
N VAL A 65 -0.37 -9.86 22.35
CA VAL A 65 -1.16 -10.11 21.14
C VAL A 65 -1.51 -11.59 21.06
N ASP A 66 -2.81 -11.92 21.08
CA ASP A 66 -3.29 -13.30 20.94
C ASP A 66 -3.20 -13.79 19.49
N CYS A 67 -3.48 -12.90 18.53
CA CYS A 67 -3.45 -13.20 17.11
C CYS A 67 -2.95 -12.00 16.33
N SER A 68 -2.07 -12.23 15.35
CA SER A 68 -1.62 -11.17 14.45
C SER A 68 -1.59 -11.65 13.01
N VAL A 69 -2.20 -10.89 12.11
CA VAL A 69 -2.24 -11.23 10.69
C VAL A 69 -1.78 -10.06 9.81
N LEU A 70 -1.08 -10.39 8.73
CA LEU A 70 -0.56 -9.46 7.74
C LEU A 70 -1.05 -9.88 6.37
N ILE A 71 -1.55 -8.92 5.59
CA ILE A 71 -1.87 -9.15 4.17
C ILE A 71 -0.80 -8.50 3.31
N THR A 72 -0.18 -9.29 2.44
CA THR A 72 0.75 -8.84 1.40
C THR A 72 0.06 -8.77 0.05
N ARG A 73 0.75 -8.14 -0.89
CA ARG A 73 0.39 -8.11 -2.30
C ARG A 73 1.65 -8.19 -3.15
N ASN A 74 1.56 -8.70 -4.37
CA ASN A 74 2.67 -8.66 -5.31
C ASN A 74 3.22 -7.22 -5.42
N PRO A 75 4.55 -7.01 -5.29
CA PRO A 75 5.11 -5.65 -5.30
C PRO A 75 4.79 -4.82 -6.57
N PHE A 76 4.72 -5.44 -7.76
CA PHE A 76 4.31 -4.76 -8.99
C PHE A 76 2.87 -4.23 -8.88
N ASP A 77 2.00 -5.08 -8.37
CA ASP A 77 0.58 -4.81 -8.22
C ASP A 77 0.31 -3.72 -7.17
N ARG A 78 1.06 -3.78 -6.07
CA ARG A 78 0.99 -2.84 -4.97
C ARG A 78 1.41 -1.44 -5.41
N ILE A 79 2.56 -1.29 -6.08
CA ILE A 79 3.07 0.04 -6.46
C ILE A 79 2.18 0.73 -7.50
N VAL A 80 1.63 -0.02 -8.46
CA VAL A 80 0.64 0.52 -9.41
C VAL A 80 -0.64 0.93 -8.69
N SER A 81 -1.10 0.15 -7.70
CA SER A 81 -2.26 0.52 -6.88
C SER A 81 -2.03 1.80 -6.06
N ILE A 82 -0.81 2.01 -5.55
CA ILE A 82 -0.43 3.25 -4.85
C ILE A 82 -0.51 4.43 -5.82
N TYR A 83 0.12 4.33 -6.99
CA TYR A 83 0.09 5.38 -8.02
C TYR A 83 -1.34 5.78 -8.37
N GLN A 84 -2.18 4.80 -8.73
CA GLN A 84 -3.58 5.05 -9.09
C GLN A 84 -4.37 5.66 -7.93
N TRP A 85 -4.09 5.26 -6.68
CA TRP A 85 -4.74 5.83 -5.51
C TRP A 85 -4.30 7.29 -5.28
N THR A 86 -3.01 7.62 -5.45
CA THR A 86 -2.52 9.00 -5.35
C THR A 86 -3.27 9.91 -6.35
N TYR A 87 -3.46 9.47 -7.60
CA TYR A 87 -4.26 10.22 -8.58
C TYR A 87 -5.72 10.42 -8.17
N LYS A 88 -6.36 9.39 -7.63
CA LYS A 88 -7.76 9.49 -7.19
C LYS A 88 -7.91 10.37 -5.95
N LYS A 89 -6.87 10.50 -5.12
CA LYS A 89 -6.93 11.37 -3.95
C LYS A 89 -6.81 12.85 -4.35
N ASP A 90 -5.99 13.13 -5.35
CA ASP A 90 -5.70 14.49 -5.83
C ASP A 90 -6.56 14.88 -7.04
N ILE A 91 -7.83 14.42 -7.12
CA ILE A 91 -8.75 14.64 -8.27
C ILE A 91 -8.90 16.13 -8.67
N GLY A 92 -8.66 17.07 -7.75
CA GLY A 92 -8.66 18.51 -8.04
C GLY A 92 -7.34 19.09 -8.55
N LYS A 93 -6.22 18.34 -8.50
CA LYS A 93 -4.89 18.78 -8.94
C LYS A 93 -4.06 17.65 -9.60
N PRO A 94 -4.62 16.87 -10.55
CA PRO A 94 -3.94 15.71 -11.13
C PRO A 94 -2.63 16.04 -11.87
N TYR A 95 -2.47 17.29 -12.32
CA TYR A 95 -1.24 17.82 -12.92
C TYR A 95 -0.07 17.93 -11.92
N LEU A 96 -0.31 17.78 -10.62
CA LEU A 96 0.75 17.69 -9.60
C LEU A 96 1.31 16.28 -9.44
N ILE A 97 0.79 15.27 -10.13
CA ILE A 97 1.36 13.92 -10.06
C ILE A 97 2.10 13.64 -11.37
N PRO A 98 3.42 13.41 -11.31
CA PRO A 98 4.20 13.11 -12.51
C PRO A 98 3.74 11.80 -13.16
N PRO A 99 3.98 11.64 -14.48
CA PRO A 99 3.86 10.36 -15.17
C PRO A 99 4.56 9.22 -14.42
N PHE A 100 4.04 8.00 -14.55
CA PHE A 100 4.45 6.86 -13.73
C PHE A 100 5.97 6.65 -13.63
N PRO A 101 6.78 6.67 -14.71
CA PRO A 101 8.22 6.48 -14.58
C PRO A 101 8.91 7.54 -13.72
N ILE A 102 8.51 8.81 -13.87
CA ILE A 102 9.05 9.94 -13.10
C ILE A 102 8.59 9.85 -11.64
N TRP A 103 7.31 9.54 -11.44
CA TRP A 103 6.75 9.35 -10.10
C TRP A 103 7.44 8.20 -9.37
N LEU A 104 7.66 7.07 -10.05
CA LEU A 104 8.29 5.87 -9.50
C LEU A 104 9.71 6.20 -9.02
N ASP A 105 10.54 6.81 -9.87
CA ASP A 105 11.90 7.20 -9.50
C ASP A 105 11.92 8.12 -8.28
N TYR A 106 11.02 9.11 -8.27
CA TYR A 106 10.88 10.05 -7.17
C TYR A 106 10.51 9.33 -5.85
N VAL A 107 9.47 8.50 -5.84
CA VAL A 107 8.99 7.88 -4.59
C VAL A 107 9.98 6.84 -4.05
N LEU A 108 10.61 6.06 -4.92
CA LEU A 108 11.63 5.08 -4.52
C LEU A 108 12.87 5.79 -3.95
N LEU A 109 13.34 6.86 -4.58
CA LEU A 109 14.46 7.66 -4.05
C LEU A 109 14.14 8.25 -2.68
N ARG A 110 12.93 8.79 -2.48
CA ARG A 110 12.51 9.36 -1.20
C ARG A 110 12.40 8.29 -0.12
N ALA A 111 11.85 7.12 -0.46
CA ALA A 111 11.75 5.99 0.47
C ALA A 111 13.12 5.45 0.90
N ARG A 112 14.13 5.43 0.01
CA ARG A 112 15.52 5.09 0.39
C ARG A 112 16.12 6.06 1.40
N ARG A 113 15.79 7.35 1.32
CA ARG A 113 16.32 8.39 2.23
C ARG A 113 15.55 8.47 3.54
N ASN A 114 14.24 8.25 3.48
CA ASN A 114 13.35 8.24 4.62
C ASN A 114 12.35 7.09 4.42
N PRO A 115 12.55 5.93 5.09
CA PRO A 115 11.65 4.79 4.98
C PRO A 115 10.20 5.10 5.36
N MET A 116 9.96 6.16 6.16
CA MET A 116 8.62 6.63 6.54
C MET A 116 7.96 7.55 5.50
N HIS A 117 8.63 7.83 4.37
CA HIS A 117 8.10 8.67 3.31
C HIS A 117 6.71 8.20 2.84
N GLY A 118 5.80 9.17 2.68
CA GLY A 118 4.44 8.87 2.25
C GLY A 118 3.68 7.99 3.23
N ASN A 119 3.98 8.08 4.53
CA ASN A 119 3.29 7.33 5.58
C ASN A 119 3.46 5.81 5.43
N ASN A 120 4.70 5.38 5.16
CA ASN A 120 5.09 3.99 4.86
C ASN A 120 4.40 3.35 3.64
N PHE A 121 3.75 4.11 2.75
CA PHE A 121 3.12 3.52 1.55
C PHE A 121 4.13 2.83 0.64
N ILE A 122 5.36 3.35 0.55
CA ILE A 122 6.40 2.83 -0.33
C ILE A 122 7.31 1.82 0.38
N ARG A 123 7.30 1.79 1.71
CA ARG A 123 8.15 0.88 2.51
C ARG A 123 7.94 -0.58 2.07
N PRO A 124 9.00 -1.40 1.98
CA PRO A 124 8.90 -2.85 1.78
C PRO A 124 7.92 -3.49 2.77
N GLN A 125 7.19 -4.50 2.31
CA GLN A 125 6.17 -5.18 3.11
C GLN A 125 6.80 -6.07 4.18
N VAL A 126 8.01 -6.58 3.93
CA VAL A 126 8.79 -7.34 4.93
C VAL A 126 9.02 -6.57 6.22
N ASP A 127 9.20 -5.25 6.13
CA ASP A 127 9.40 -4.38 7.30
C ASP A 127 8.18 -4.29 8.22
N PHE A 128 7.01 -4.75 7.76
CA PHE A 128 5.80 -4.76 8.55
C PHE A 128 5.61 -6.07 9.31
N ILE A 129 6.40 -7.13 9.03
CA ILE A 129 6.23 -8.44 9.68
C ILE A 129 6.48 -8.31 11.18
N TYR A 130 5.40 -8.29 11.95
CA TYR A 130 5.47 -8.30 13.41
C TYR A 130 5.81 -9.72 13.92
N PRO A 131 6.53 -9.88 15.04
CA PRO A 131 6.93 -11.20 15.53
C PRO A 131 5.75 -12.15 15.78
N GLY A 132 5.75 -13.31 15.10
CA GLY A 132 4.67 -14.30 15.20
C GLY A 132 3.42 -13.96 14.38
N CYS A 133 3.55 -13.06 13.40
CA CYS A 133 2.47 -12.70 12.51
C CYS A 133 2.27 -13.70 11.37
N ASP A 134 1.02 -14.13 11.19
CA ASP A 134 0.62 -14.97 10.07
C ASP A 134 0.42 -14.15 8.79
N VAL A 135 1.02 -14.60 7.69
CA VAL A 135 1.07 -13.84 6.44
C VAL A 135 0.14 -14.45 5.38
N PHE A 136 -0.71 -13.62 4.80
CA PHE A 136 -1.62 -13.98 3.72
C PHE A 136 -1.35 -13.13 2.47
N LYS A 137 -1.71 -13.66 1.30
CA LYS A 137 -1.58 -12.96 0.01
C LYS A 137 -2.94 -12.47 -0.45
N LEU A 138 -3.05 -11.19 -0.80
CA LEU A 138 -4.29 -10.59 -1.28
C LEU A 138 -4.84 -11.32 -2.52
N GLU A 139 -3.96 -11.86 -3.36
CA GLU A 139 -4.28 -12.61 -4.58
C GLU A 139 -5.03 -13.93 -4.29
N LYS A 140 -4.96 -14.43 -3.05
CA LYS A 140 -5.71 -15.60 -2.59
C LYS A 140 -7.06 -15.24 -1.95
N GLY A 141 -7.41 -13.96 -1.92
CA GLY A 141 -8.65 -13.44 -1.32
C GLY A 141 -8.46 -13.04 0.14
N LEU A 142 -9.54 -12.51 0.73
CA LEU A 142 -9.56 -12.03 2.11
C LEU A 142 -10.33 -12.96 3.06
N GLN A 143 -10.87 -14.08 2.57
CA GLN A 143 -11.60 -15.01 3.43
C GLN A 143 -10.65 -15.82 4.33
N SER A 144 -9.56 -16.35 3.78
CA SER A 144 -8.59 -17.15 4.56
C SER A 144 -8.00 -16.45 5.79
N PRO A 145 -7.59 -15.16 5.78
CA PRO A 145 -7.17 -14.50 7.01
C PRO A 145 -8.30 -14.34 8.03
N VAL A 146 -9.56 -14.19 7.58
CA VAL A 146 -10.71 -14.08 8.48
C VAL A 146 -10.99 -15.42 9.15
N ASP A 147 -11.04 -16.51 8.39
CA ASP A 147 -11.22 -17.86 8.92
C ASP A 147 -10.10 -18.22 9.93
N HIS A 148 -8.87 -17.80 9.65
CA HIS A 148 -7.73 -17.98 10.57
C HIS A 148 -7.90 -17.22 11.87
N ILE A 149 -8.34 -15.95 11.81
CA ILE A 149 -8.60 -15.16 13.01
C ILE A 149 -9.71 -15.79 13.86
N GLU A 150 -10.80 -16.22 13.22
CA GLU A 150 -11.91 -16.91 13.89
C GLU A 150 -11.43 -18.16 14.63
N ALA A 151 -10.64 -18.99 13.96
CA ALA A 151 -10.06 -20.19 14.55
C ALA A 151 -9.09 -19.91 15.71
N GLN A 152 -8.18 -18.93 15.56
CA GLN A 152 -7.19 -18.58 16.58
C GLN A 152 -7.82 -17.93 17.82
N LEU A 153 -8.85 -17.11 17.63
CA LEU A 153 -9.50 -16.40 18.73
C LEU A 153 -10.69 -17.16 19.33
N GLY A 154 -11.15 -18.23 18.67
CA GLY A 154 -12.34 -18.98 19.09
C GLY A 154 -13.62 -18.16 18.93
N ILE A 155 -13.68 -17.31 17.90
CA ILE A 155 -14.81 -16.39 17.64
C ILE A 155 -15.43 -16.70 16.29
N ASN A 156 -16.65 -16.23 16.07
CA ASN A 156 -17.32 -16.28 14.78
C ASN A 156 -17.87 -14.89 14.49
N PHE A 157 -17.35 -14.23 13.45
CA PHE A 157 -17.74 -12.88 13.06
C PHE A 157 -19.12 -12.84 12.39
N GLN A 158 -19.69 -14.00 12.00
CA GLN A 158 -20.99 -14.14 11.33
C GLN A 158 -21.16 -13.17 10.14
N TYR A 159 -20.09 -12.95 9.37
CA TYR A 159 -20.09 -11.95 8.31
C TYR A 159 -19.30 -12.42 7.08
N GLU A 160 -19.88 -12.25 5.89
CA GLU A 160 -19.15 -12.46 4.64
C GLU A 160 -18.28 -11.26 4.32
N VAL A 161 -16.98 -11.47 4.05
CA VAL A 161 -16.06 -10.40 3.66
C VAL A 161 -16.43 -9.89 2.28
N GLY A 162 -17.27 -8.85 2.22
CA GLY A 162 -17.55 -8.15 0.98
C GLY A 162 -16.27 -7.56 0.39
N HIS A 163 -15.84 -8.06 -0.77
CA HIS A 163 -14.77 -7.45 -1.58
C HIS A 163 -15.23 -6.10 -2.18
N LYS A 164 -15.41 -5.09 -1.34
CA LYS A 164 -15.91 -3.76 -1.70
C LYS A 164 -14.99 -3.05 -2.71
N TYR A 165 -13.71 -3.40 -2.70
CA TYR A 165 -12.71 -2.89 -3.63
C TYR A 165 -12.03 -4.03 -4.38
N LYS A 166 -12.76 -4.72 -5.28
CA LYS A 166 -12.08 -5.41 -6.39
C LYS A 166 -11.28 -4.34 -7.13
N THR A 167 -9.98 -4.29 -6.92
CA THR A 167 -9.12 -3.47 -7.76
C THR A 167 -9.27 -4.06 -9.16
N ASN A 168 -9.78 -3.27 -10.10
CA ASN A 168 -9.77 -3.65 -11.51
C ASN A 168 -8.38 -4.18 -11.85
N LYS A 169 -8.32 -5.21 -12.69
CA LYS A 169 -7.10 -5.83 -13.20
C LYS A 169 -6.05 -4.74 -13.45
N ILE A 170 -4.86 -4.94 -12.89
CA ILE A 170 -3.82 -3.92 -12.88
C ILE A 170 -3.49 -3.51 -14.30
N ASN A 171 -3.34 -2.20 -14.47
CA ASN A 171 -3.00 -1.67 -15.77
C ASN A 171 -1.51 -1.92 -16.02
N ASN A 172 -1.21 -3.03 -16.69
CA ASN A 172 0.14 -3.43 -17.07
C ASN A 172 0.84 -2.39 -17.96
N SER A 173 0.11 -1.43 -18.54
CA SER A 173 0.71 -0.37 -19.37
C SER A 173 1.71 0.52 -18.63
N TYR A 174 1.70 0.52 -17.29
CA TYR A 174 2.67 1.27 -16.48
C TYR A 174 4.02 0.57 -16.32
N LEU A 175 4.08 -0.74 -16.56
CA LEU A 175 5.22 -1.58 -16.21
C LEU A 175 6.10 -1.84 -17.43
N ASP A 176 6.82 -0.80 -17.87
CA ASP A 176 7.89 -0.96 -18.85
C ASP A 176 9.10 -1.73 -18.26
N PRO A 177 10.04 -2.22 -19.09
CA PRO A 177 11.19 -2.99 -18.60
C PRO A 177 12.05 -2.28 -17.55
N LEU A 178 12.16 -0.95 -17.63
CA LEU A 178 12.95 -0.16 -16.69
C LEU A 178 12.21 -0.01 -15.35
N ALA A 179 10.90 0.23 -15.36
CA ALA A 179 10.05 0.24 -14.18
C ALA A 179 10.08 -1.12 -13.48
N ILE A 180 9.93 -2.21 -14.25
CA ILE A 180 10.00 -3.58 -13.71
C ILE A 180 11.32 -3.80 -12.97
N ARG A 181 12.44 -3.45 -13.61
CA ARG A 181 13.77 -3.59 -13.01
C ARG A 181 13.89 -2.78 -11.70
N ARG A 182 13.44 -1.52 -11.69
CA ARG A 182 13.51 -0.65 -10.51
C ARG A 182 12.66 -1.17 -9.34
N ILE A 183 11.45 -1.65 -9.63
CA ILE A 183 10.55 -2.24 -8.64
C ILE A 183 11.17 -3.53 -8.07
N ARG A 184 11.72 -4.39 -8.94
CA ARG A 184 12.42 -5.62 -8.51
C ARG A 184 13.61 -5.31 -7.61
N GLU A 185 14.45 -4.35 -8.00
CA GLU A 185 15.62 -3.97 -7.21
C GLU A 185 15.21 -3.40 -5.84
N PHE A 186 14.17 -2.57 -5.78
CA PHE A 186 13.74 -1.94 -4.52
C PHE A 186 13.00 -2.91 -3.59
N TYR A 187 12.13 -3.77 -4.13
CA TYR A 187 11.30 -4.71 -3.35
C TYR A 187 11.84 -6.15 -3.37
N ARG A 188 13.14 -6.34 -3.62
CA ARG A 188 13.75 -7.68 -3.74
C ARG A 188 13.38 -8.60 -2.58
N GLU A 189 13.49 -8.09 -1.35
CA GLU A 189 13.18 -8.85 -0.14
C GLU A 189 11.69 -9.23 -0.02
N ASP A 190 10.77 -8.40 -0.52
CA ASP A 190 9.35 -8.77 -0.59
C ASP A 190 9.13 -9.94 -1.55
N PHE A 191 9.80 -9.94 -2.70
CA PHE A 191 9.68 -11.05 -3.65
C PHE A 191 10.19 -12.35 -3.04
N GLU A 192 11.35 -12.29 -2.38
CA GLU A 192 11.99 -13.44 -1.73
C GLU A 192 11.17 -13.95 -0.53
N ALA A 193 10.89 -13.08 0.45
CA ALA A 193 10.26 -13.48 1.71
C ALA A 193 8.83 -14.02 1.52
N PHE A 194 8.09 -13.48 0.55
CA PHE A 194 6.71 -13.91 0.31
C PHE A 194 6.58 -14.88 -0.86
N GLY A 195 7.67 -15.23 -1.55
CA GLY A 195 7.63 -16.12 -2.72
C GLY A 195 6.74 -15.58 -3.83
N TYR A 196 6.90 -14.31 -4.19
CA TYR A 196 6.30 -13.74 -5.39
C TYR A 196 7.24 -13.94 -6.59
N SER A 197 6.68 -14.15 -7.78
CA SER A 197 7.48 -14.11 -9.01
C SER A 197 8.04 -12.72 -9.21
N ASP A 198 9.37 -12.63 -9.33
CA ASP A 198 10.08 -11.40 -9.71
C ASP A 198 10.04 -11.18 -11.24
N LYS A 199 9.65 -12.19 -12.01
CA LYS A 199 9.36 -12.12 -13.44
C LYS A 199 7.96 -11.55 -13.63
N PHE A 200 7.88 -10.46 -14.40
CA PHE A 200 6.62 -9.92 -14.84
C PHE A 200 6.17 -10.66 -16.09
N GLU A 201 5.06 -11.39 -16.00
CA GLU A 201 4.42 -12.04 -17.15
C GLU A 201 3.27 -11.14 -17.62
N GLU A 202 3.36 -10.65 -18.87
CA GLU A 202 2.24 -9.92 -19.47
C GLU A 202 1.01 -10.84 -19.53
N SER A 203 -0.03 -10.56 -18.75
CA SER A 203 -1.29 -11.28 -18.93
C SER A 203 -1.80 -11.00 -20.36
N SER A 204 -2.02 -12.04 -21.15
CA SER A 204 -2.41 -12.06 -22.57
C SER A 204 -3.75 -11.39 -22.92
N ALA A 205 -4.36 -10.65 -21.99
CA ALA A 205 -5.63 -9.94 -22.16
C ALA A 205 -5.53 -8.44 -21.85
N ALA A 206 -4.37 -7.82 -22.10
CA ALA A 206 -4.24 -6.36 -22.05
C ALA A 206 -4.86 -5.74 -23.31
N ARG A 207 -6.08 -5.19 -23.21
CA ARG A 207 -6.59 -4.26 -24.23
C ARG A 207 -5.65 -3.06 -24.29
N LYS A 208 -4.87 -2.96 -25.36
CA LYS A 208 -3.84 -1.94 -25.60
C LYS A 208 -4.34 -0.50 -25.79
N VAL A 209 -5.64 -0.20 -25.69
CA VAL A 209 -6.21 0.90 -26.50
C VAL A 209 -6.75 2.12 -25.73
N ASP A 210 -6.71 2.20 -24.39
CA ASP A 210 -7.37 3.33 -23.68
C ASP A 210 -6.52 4.12 -22.66
N CYS A 211 -5.31 3.62 -22.35
CA CYS A 211 -4.45 4.19 -21.30
C CYS A 211 -3.31 5.04 -21.85
N ILE A 212 -2.75 4.68 -23.01
CA ILE A 212 -1.69 5.44 -23.68
C ILE A 212 -2.19 6.86 -23.99
N ASP A 213 -3.40 7.02 -24.51
CA ASP A 213 -3.98 8.34 -24.79
C ASP A 213 -4.28 9.14 -23.52
N ARG A 214 -4.70 8.48 -22.44
CA ARG A 214 -4.91 9.12 -21.14
C ARG A 214 -3.59 9.59 -20.53
N ASP A 215 -2.53 8.80 -20.60
CA ASP A 215 -1.21 9.19 -20.08
C ASP A 215 -0.48 10.17 -20.99
N LEU A 216 -0.66 10.13 -22.31
CA LEU A 216 -0.18 11.17 -23.23
C LEU A 216 -0.89 12.50 -22.99
N SER A 217 -2.22 12.48 -22.83
CA SER A 217 -3.00 13.68 -22.47
C SER A 217 -2.54 14.24 -21.12
N ARG A 218 -2.28 13.38 -20.13
CA ARG A 218 -1.74 13.78 -18.81
C ARG A 218 -0.30 14.27 -18.87
N TYR A 219 0.56 13.62 -19.65
CA TYR A 219 1.93 14.04 -19.89
C TYR A 219 1.94 15.42 -20.52
N ASN A 220 1.12 15.63 -21.55
CA ASN A 220 0.96 16.92 -22.19
C ASN A 220 0.40 17.99 -21.23
N MET A 221 -0.50 17.63 -20.31
CA MET A 221 -1.00 18.53 -19.28
C MET A 221 0.07 18.90 -18.25
N TRP A 222 0.83 17.91 -17.77
CA TRP A 222 1.95 18.07 -16.84
C TRP A 222 3.04 18.94 -17.47
N CYS A 223 3.48 18.60 -18.68
CA CYS A 223 4.40 19.39 -19.48
C CYS A 223 3.86 20.80 -19.72
N LYS A 224 2.60 20.99 -20.15
CA LYS A 224 2.03 22.34 -20.35
C LYS A 224 2.02 23.16 -19.06
N TYR A 225 1.71 22.56 -17.91
CA TYR A 225 1.71 23.26 -16.62
C TYR A 225 3.11 23.76 -16.23
N PHE A 226 4.14 22.93 -16.41
CA PHE A 226 5.51 23.28 -16.04
C PHE A 226 6.27 24.06 -17.12
N LEU A 227 6.00 23.83 -18.41
CA LEU A 227 6.58 24.57 -19.53
C LEU A 227 6.00 25.99 -19.64
N LYS A 228 4.70 26.20 -19.41
CA LYS A 228 4.11 27.57 -19.39
C LYS A 228 4.50 28.38 -18.16
N GLY A 229 4.98 27.74 -17.09
CA GLY A 229 5.45 28.41 -15.87
C GLY A 229 6.96 28.52 -15.73
N GLY A 230 7.72 28.00 -16.71
CA GLY A 230 9.17 27.94 -16.68
C GLY A 230 9.76 27.01 -15.61
N PRO A 231 11.11 26.87 -15.59
CA PRO A 231 11.85 26.02 -14.65
C PRO A 231 11.53 26.27 -13.18
N GLN A 232 11.06 27.47 -12.85
CA GLN A 232 10.73 27.90 -11.50
C GLN A 232 9.57 27.10 -10.89
N LYS A 233 8.49 26.83 -11.64
CA LYS A 233 7.40 26.00 -11.12
C LYS A 233 7.83 24.56 -10.88
N LEU A 234 8.68 24.01 -11.77
CA LEU A 234 9.23 22.66 -11.60
C LEU A 234 10.17 22.61 -10.39
N PHE A 235 11.00 23.63 -10.22
CA PHE A 235 11.88 23.79 -9.06
C PHE A 235 11.09 23.93 -7.76
N TYR A 236 10.03 24.74 -7.73
CA TYR A 236 9.14 24.86 -6.57
C TYR A 236 8.39 23.57 -6.28
N PHE A 237 7.93 22.85 -7.30
CA PHE A 237 7.27 21.55 -7.14
C PHE A 237 8.22 20.50 -6.55
N ILE A 238 9.45 20.43 -7.09
CA ILE A 238 10.50 19.55 -6.57
C ILE A 238 10.86 19.96 -5.13
N LYS A 239 11.07 21.25 -4.85
CA LYS A 239 11.41 21.78 -3.52
C LYS A 239 10.30 21.56 -2.48
N ALA A 240 9.04 21.80 -2.85
CA ALA A 240 7.88 21.60 -1.97
C ALA A 240 7.63 20.13 -1.60
N ARG A 241 8.18 19.20 -2.37
CA ARG A 241 8.11 17.76 -2.08
C ARG A 241 9.42 17.19 -1.51
N MET A 242 10.53 17.94 -1.59
CA MET A 242 11.83 17.60 -1.00
C MET A 242 11.92 17.90 0.51
N ASN A 243 11.17 18.89 1.00
CA ASN A 243 10.89 19.05 2.43
C ASN A 243 9.80 18.07 2.89
#